data_AF-A0A2G8MR54-F1
#
_entry.id   AF-A0A2G8MR54-F1
#
_cell.length_a   1.000
_cell.length_b   1.000
_cell.length_c   1.000
_cell.angle_alpha   90.00
_cell.angle_beta   90.00
_cell.angle_gamma   90.00
#
_symmetry.space_group_name_H-M   'P 1'
#
loop_
_entity.id
_entity.type
_entity.pdbx_description
1 polymer ?
#
loop_
_entity_poly.entity_id
_entity_poly.type
_entity_poly.pdbx_seq_one_letter_code
_entity_poly.pdbx_strand_id
1 'polypeptide(L)'
;MADDDQSPDDEAEDEFFKERVRNLKIPRNALRDFMERLRPGRQCEFCKQGVYEAAPAPEGGTAGILSTPVPHIKGLGVWFYSATCNTCGDTRFFHANKVRKLMSEPH
;
A
#
# COMPACT_ATOMS: atom_id res chain seq x y z
N MET A 1 2.16 -11.08 -36.48
CA MET A 1 0.92 -10.29 -36.57
C MET A 1 0.20 -10.51 -35.27
N ALA A 2 -0.14 -9.43 -34.57
CA ALA A 2 -0.71 -9.45 -33.24
C ALA A 2 -2.18 -9.84 -33.34
N ASP A 3 -2.53 -10.99 -32.77
CA ASP A 3 -3.91 -11.30 -32.41
C ASP A 3 -4.14 -10.73 -31.01
N ASP A 4 -4.39 -9.41 -30.95
CA ASP A 4 -4.99 -8.73 -29.80
C ASP A 4 -6.48 -9.10 -29.76
N ASP A 5 -6.76 -10.35 -29.37
CA ASP A 5 -8.13 -10.76 -29.01
C ASP A 5 -8.25 -10.61 -27.49
N GLN A 6 -8.27 -9.35 -27.02
CA GLN A 6 -8.66 -9.05 -25.65
C GLN A 6 -10.15 -9.37 -25.52
N SER A 7 -10.44 -10.47 -24.84
CA SER A 7 -11.81 -10.86 -24.57
C SER A 7 -12.49 -9.78 -23.71
N PRO A 8 -13.79 -9.50 -23.89
CA PRO A 8 -14.50 -8.49 -23.10
C PRO A 8 -14.43 -8.73 -21.58
N ASP A 9 -14.19 -9.99 -21.17
CA ASP A 9 -14.01 -10.38 -19.77
C ASP A 9 -12.65 -9.91 -19.22
N ASP A 10 -11.58 -9.86 -20.03
CA ASP A 10 -10.26 -9.37 -19.61
C ASP A 10 -10.25 -7.87 -19.34
N GLU A 11 -10.96 -7.07 -20.15
CA GLU A 11 -11.08 -5.62 -19.95
C GLU A 11 -11.87 -5.29 -18.67
N ALA A 12 -12.95 -6.03 -18.41
CA ALA A 12 -13.77 -5.85 -17.20
C ALA A 12 -13.01 -6.24 -15.91
N GLU A 13 -12.23 -7.32 -15.94
CA GLU A 13 -11.36 -7.71 -14.82
C GLU A 13 -10.26 -6.68 -14.56
N ASP A 14 -9.66 -6.13 -15.62
CA ASP A 14 -8.64 -5.09 -15.53
C ASP A 14 -9.21 -3.77 -14.99
N GLU A 15 -10.42 -3.37 -15.38
CA GLU A 15 -11.12 -2.23 -14.81
C GLU A 15 -11.41 -2.43 -13.32
N PHE A 16 -11.93 -3.60 -12.93
CA PHE A 16 -12.21 -3.94 -11.54
C PHE A 16 -10.94 -3.95 -10.68
N PHE A 17 -9.83 -4.46 -11.22
CA PHE A 17 -8.53 -4.41 -10.57
C PHE A 17 -8.05 -2.96 -10.39
N LYS A 18 -8.13 -2.14 -11.45
CA LYS A 18 -7.77 -0.70 -11.39
C LYS A 18 -8.63 0.03 -10.36
N GLU A 19 -9.92 -0.26 -10.27
CA GLU A 19 -10.82 0.33 -9.27
C GLU A 19 -10.40 -0.06 -7.84
N ARG A 20 -10.10 -1.34 -7.59
CA ARG A 20 -9.58 -1.80 -6.29
C ARG A 20 -8.26 -1.13 -5.93
N VAL A 21 -7.34 -0.96 -6.89
CA VAL A 21 -6.07 -0.25 -6.69
C VAL A 21 -6.31 1.23 -6.37
N ARG A 22 -7.19 1.92 -7.12
CA ARG A 22 -7.55 3.33 -6.86
C ARG A 22 -8.13 3.50 -5.46
N ASN A 23 -8.98 2.59 -5.03
CA ASN A 23 -9.58 2.60 -3.69
C ASN A 23 -8.55 2.39 -2.56
N LEU A 24 -7.37 1.84 -2.86
CA LEU A 24 -6.28 1.63 -1.90
C LEU A 24 -5.21 2.73 -1.93
N LYS A 25 -5.31 3.71 -2.82
CA LYS A 25 -4.44 4.89 -2.77
C LYS A 25 -4.84 5.75 -1.57
N ILE A 26 -3.86 6.11 -0.75
CA ILE A 26 -4.05 7.03 0.38
C ILE A 26 -3.11 8.23 0.26
N PRO A 27 -3.49 9.39 0.81
CA PRO A 27 -2.56 10.50 0.99
C PRO A 27 -1.35 10.04 1.79
N ARG A 28 -0.14 10.49 1.42
CA ARG A 28 1.10 10.13 2.13
C ARG A 28 1.03 10.45 3.63
N ASN A 29 0.43 11.58 3.96
CA ASN A 29 0.27 12.02 5.36
C ASN A 29 -0.66 11.08 6.15
N ALA A 30 -1.63 10.41 5.53
CA ALA A 30 -2.54 9.51 6.24
C ALA A 30 -1.79 8.34 6.90
N LEU A 31 -0.83 7.74 6.20
CA LEU A 31 0.02 6.69 6.79
C LEU A 31 0.98 7.24 7.83
N ARG A 32 1.55 8.42 7.56
CA ARG A 32 2.44 9.09 8.51
C ARG A 32 1.74 9.38 9.83
N ASP A 33 0.55 9.96 9.78
CA ASP A 33 -0.24 10.36 10.94
C ASP A 33 -0.79 9.13 11.68
N PHE A 34 -1.12 8.06 10.94
CA PHE A 34 -1.43 6.75 11.55
C PHE A 34 -0.23 6.18 12.33
N MET A 35 0.97 6.22 11.75
CA MET A 35 2.18 5.75 12.44
C MET A 35 2.53 6.61 13.64
N GLU A 36 2.35 7.93 13.56
CA GLU A 36 2.57 8.85 14.68
C GLU A 36 1.65 8.53 15.86
N ARG A 37 0.40 8.15 15.60
CA ARG A 37 -0.54 7.71 16.65
C ARG A 37 -0.15 6.36 17.26
N LEU A 38 0.27 5.41 16.42
CA LEU A 38 0.70 4.08 16.87
C LEU A 38 2.01 4.11 17.68
N ARG A 39 2.93 4.97 17.24
CA ARG A 39 4.24 5.18 17.83
C ARG A 39 4.61 6.65 17.69
N PRO A 40 4.43 7.44 18.77
CA PRO A 40 4.86 8.83 18.80
C PRO A 40 6.34 8.97 18.39
N GLY A 41 6.62 9.97 17.56
CA GLY A 41 7.94 10.19 16.94
C GLY A 41 8.30 9.22 15.82
N ARG A 42 7.44 8.24 15.50
CA ARG A 42 7.66 7.21 14.46
C ARG A 42 9.01 6.50 14.58
N GLN A 43 9.53 6.37 15.79
CA GLN A 43 10.88 5.88 16.03
C GLN A 43 11.07 4.46 15.48
N CYS A 44 12.21 4.22 14.85
CA CYS A 44 12.58 2.89 14.36
C CYS A 44 12.77 1.92 15.53
N GLU A 45 12.09 0.78 15.54
CA GLU A 45 12.27 -0.21 16.60
C GLU A 45 13.57 -0.98 16.46
N PHE A 46 14.09 -1.08 15.24
CA PHE A 46 15.28 -1.85 14.94
C PHE A 46 16.56 -1.09 15.32
N CYS A 47 16.81 0.07 14.70
CA CYS A 47 18.03 0.83 14.98
C CYS A 47 17.88 1.88 16.09
N LYS A 48 16.65 2.20 16.53
CA LYS A 48 16.34 3.22 17.55
C LYS A 48 16.80 4.66 17.23
N GLN A 49 17.45 4.88 16.08
CA GLN A 49 18.00 6.18 15.67
C GLN A 49 17.13 6.90 14.62
N GLY A 50 16.62 6.15 13.64
CA GLY A 50 15.83 6.70 12.54
C GLY A 50 14.33 6.80 12.84
N VAL A 51 13.60 7.33 11.87
CA VAL A 51 12.12 7.38 11.88
C VAL A 51 11.56 6.63 10.69
N TYR A 52 10.40 5.99 10.87
CA TYR A 52 9.65 5.38 9.79
C TYR A 52 8.94 6.45 8.96
N GLU A 53 9.21 6.42 7.66
CA GLU A 53 8.55 7.27 6.68
C GLU A 53 7.72 6.43 5.72
N ALA A 54 6.56 6.96 5.33
CA ALA A 54 5.71 6.33 4.32
C ALA A 54 6.46 6.29 2.98
N ALA A 55 6.56 5.10 2.38
CA ALA A 55 7.28 4.92 1.12
C ALA A 55 6.55 5.67 -0.01
N PRO A 56 7.24 6.55 -0.77
CA PRO A 56 6.60 7.30 -1.84
C PRO A 56 6.28 6.40 -3.03
N ALA A 57 5.09 6.57 -3.61
CA ALA A 57 4.78 6.01 -4.93
C ALA A 57 5.32 6.93 -6.05
N PRO A 58 5.71 6.39 -7.23
CA PRO A 58 6.21 7.18 -8.35
C PRO A 58 5.27 8.30 -8.81
N GLU A 59 3.95 8.10 -8.65
CA GLU A 59 2.90 9.05 -9.05
C GLU A 59 2.50 10.01 -7.91
N GLY A 60 3.20 9.99 -6.77
CA GLY A 60 2.80 10.69 -5.55
C GLY A 60 1.88 9.85 -4.64
N GLY A 61 1.86 10.20 -3.34
CA GLY A 61 1.17 9.40 -2.31
C GLY A 61 1.97 8.17 -1.85
N THR A 62 1.28 7.18 -1.27
CA THR A 62 1.81 5.84 -0.96
C THR A 62 0.89 4.80 -1.58
N ALA A 63 1.46 3.86 -2.33
CA ALA A 63 0.73 2.73 -2.91
C ALA A 63 0.94 1.48 -2.05
N GLY A 64 -0.12 0.67 -1.92
CA GLY A 64 0.00 -0.63 -1.29
C GLY A 64 0.81 -1.59 -2.16
N ILE A 65 1.73 -2.34 -1.57
CA ILE A 65 2.39 -3.48 -2.21
C ILE A 65 1.37 -4.63 -2.24
N LEU A 66 1.08 -5.12 -3.44
CA LEU A 66 0.29 -6.32 -3.64
C LEU A 66 1.21 -7.54 -3.53
N SER A 67 0.98 -8.40 -2.53
CA SER A 67 1.44 -9.78 -2.60
C SER A 67 0.32 -10.60 -3.23
N THR A 68 0.51 -11.10 -4.45
CA THR A 68 -0.37 -12.08 -5.09
C THR A 68 0.05 -13.48 -4.67
N PRO A 69 -0.61 -14.13 -3.68
CA PRO A 69 -0.16 -15.42 -3.18
C PRO A 69 -0.46 -16.58 -4.14
N VAL A 70 -1.21 -16.36 -5.22
CA VAL A 70 -1.61 -17.43 -6.15
C VAL A 70 -1.20 -17.08 -7.59
N PRO A 71 -0.31 -17.87 -8.22
CA PRO A 71 -0.04 -17.78 -9.64
C PRO A 71 -1.34 -17.90 -10.44
N HIS A 72 -1.48 -17.12 -11.50
CA HIS A 72 -2.62 -17.17 -12.44
C HIS A 72 -3.98 -16.69 -11.90
N ILE A 73 -4.05 -16.03 -10.73
CA ILE A 73 -5.27 -15.35 -10.27
C ILE A 73 -5.03 -13.84 -10.23
N LYS A 74 -5.59 -13.12 -11.20
CA LYS A 74 -5.56 -11.65 -11.22
C LYS A 74 -6.38 -11.09 -10.04
N GLY A 75 -5.89 -10.03 -9.40
CA GLY A 75 -6.63 -9.30 -8.36
C GLY A 75 -6.83 -10.01 -7.02
N LEU A 76 -6.32 -11.23 -6.83
CA LEU A 76 -6.31 -11.90 -5.53
C LEU A 76 -4.97 -11.68 -4.85
N GLY A 77 -4.97 -10.90 -3.78
CA GLY A 77 -3.77 -10.71 -2.98
C GLY A 77 -3.96 -9.81 -1.77
N VAL A 78 -2.96 -9.82 -0.91
CA VAL A 78 -2.93 -9.00 0.30
C VAL A 78 -2.18 -7.73 0.00
N TRP A 79 -2.85 -6.61 0.24
CA TRP A 79 -2.30 -5.28 0.02
C TRP A 79 -1.69 -4.75 1.32
N PHE A 80 -0.47 -4.23 1.23
CA PHE A 80 0.22 -3.66 2.38
C PHE A 80 0.71 -2.24 2.10
N TYR A 81 0.44 -1.29 2.98
CA TYR A 81 1.22 -0.06 3.00
C TYR A 81 2.59 -0.34 3.61
N SER A 82 3.64 0.25 3.04
CA SER A 82 4.99 0.12 3.57
C SER A 82 5.47 1.43 4.18
N ALA A 83 6.22 1.30 5.28
CA ALA A 83 6.99 2.39 5.84
C ALA A 83 8.41 1.91 6.12
N THR A 84 9.39 2.73 5.74
CA THR A 84 10.80 2.36 5.79
C THR A 84 11.55 3.34 6.69
N CYS A 85 12.41 2.80 7.55
CA CYS A 85 13.30 3.61 8.37
C CYS A 85 14.29 4.36 7.47
N ASN A 86 14.34 5.68 7.64
CA ASN A 86 15.24 6.55 6.87
C ASN A 86 16.74 6.37 7.17
N THR A 87 17.09 5.54 8.17
CA THR A 87 18.48 5.32 8.60
C THR A 87 18.97 3.91 8.29
N CYS A 88 18.24 2.87 8.71
CA CYS A 88 18.70 1.47 8.59
C CYS A 88 17.95 0.65 7.55
N GLY A 89 16.92 1.19 6.89
CA GLY A 89 16.14 0.48 5.88
C GLY A 89 15.14 -0.55 6.43
N ASP A 90 15.01 -0.72 7.75
CA ASP A 90 13.97 -1.58 8.35
C ASP A 90 12.60 -1.17 7.82
N THR A 91 11.88 -2.12 7.23
CA THR A 91 10.61 -1.86 6.54
C THR A 91 9.48 -2.59 7.22
N ARG A 92 8.41 -1.83 7.54
CA ARG A 92 7.20 -2.34 8.18
C ARG A 92 6.05 -2.35 7.17
N PHE A 93 5.29 -3.43 7.19
CA PHE A 93 4.12 -3.63 6.34
C PHE A 93 2.85 -3.54 7.18
N PHE A 94 1.88 -2.78 6.67
CA PHE A 94 0.59 -2.54 7.31
C PHE A 94 -0.52 -3.05 6.40
N HIS A 95 -1.37 -3.95 6.89
CA HIS A 95 -2.46 -4.50 6.08
C HIS A 95 -3.42 -3.39 5.63
N ALA A 96 -3.46 -3.11 4.32
CA ALA A 96 -4.06 -1.91 3.76
C ALA A 96 -5.55 -1.79 4.09
N ASN A 97 -6.32 -2.86 3.93
CA ASN A 97 -7.77 -2.82 4.22
C ASN A 97 -8.09 -2.51 5.68
N LYS A 98 -7.25 -3.01 6.61
CA LYS A 98 -7.46 -2.83 8.04
C LYS A 98 -7.09 -1.41 8.44
N VAL A 99 -5.91 -0.97 8.03
CA VAL A 99 -5.37 0.32 8.43
C VAL A 99 -6.08 1.48 7.73
N ARG A 100 -6.51 1.33 6.47
CA ARG A 100 -7.31 2.35 5.79
C ARG A 100 -8.59 2.69 6.57
N LYS A 101 -9.28 1.69 7.12
CA LYS A 101 -10.47 1.90 7.95
C LYS A 101 -10.11 2.71 9.21
N LEU A 102 -9.03 2.37 9.89
CA LEU A 102 -8.55 3.09 11.09
C LEU A 102 -8.07 4.52 10.78
N MET A 103 -7.59 4.77 9.57
CA MET A 103 -7.22 6.11 9.09
C MET A 103 -8.45 6.99 8.80
N SER A 104 -9.56 6.41 8.36
CA SER A 104 -10.78 7.15 7.99
C SER A 104 -11.73 7.47 9.15
N GLU A 105 -11.58 6.77 10.29
CA GLU A 105 -12.36 7.05 11.50
C GLU A 105 -11.93 8.42 12.09
N PRO A 106 -12.85 9.27 12.57
CA PRO A 106 -12.51 10.50 13.28
C PRO A 106 -11.89 10.18 14.65
N HIS A 107 -10.82 10.89 15.03
CA HIS A 107 -10.10 10.74 16.30
C HIS A 107 -9.94 12.08 16.99
#